data_AF-A0A2C9JK16-F1
#
_entry.id   AF-A0A2C9JK16-F1
#
_cell.length_a   1.000
_cell.length_b   1.000
_cell.length_c   1.000
_cell.angle_alpha   90.00
_cell.angle_beta   90.00
_cell.angle_gamma   90.00
#
_symmetry.space_group_name_H-M   'P 1'
#
loop_
_entity.id
_entity.type
_entity.pdbx_description
1 polymer ?
#
loop_
_entity_poly.entity_id
_entity_poly.type
_entity_poly.pdbx_seq_one_letter_code
_entity_poly.pdbx_strand_id
1 'polypeptide(L)'
;MYLLGVPEVDLPWDTKYPAEVIATIQEKFQSSLDSGLLEVIVPPAGFYPDLNNLKETFGDPKERVKWRTKQNLDYAFLMLYARPKAVYYVQMEDDVVAKPGYLTIMKTFAIQQKEEWIMLEFSVLGFIGKMFKSSDVPMIVEFFLMFHADKPIDWLMDHFLWVKVCNPEKDAKHCQRMIQSVRRRFKPSLFQHIGVESSLRGKVQKLKDRDFGKAGLYRAHVNPAVQLASSLKTYQKFTLSKAYVGETFFWASNPSKGDLIDFKYTPPIHVEMYLFRSGNMDHPGDVFHNTTIEILTPEEVSDTVRQRIISRAGLSQAEIQNTSNGFIPIGKFNDDGLAQGEVPDEVGLVDTIRIHVHEPSDAWVILSEIMIQESKR
;
A
#
# COMPACT_ATOMS: atom_id res chain seq x y z
N MET A 1 7.39 4.08 18.31
CA MET A 1 6.15 4.76 18.73
C MET A 1 5.69 5.64 17.58
N TYR A 2 4.39 5.63 17.27
CA TYR A 2 3.74 6.47 16.24
C TYR A 2 2.80 7.43 16.96
N LEU A 3 2.62 8.63 16.45
CA LEU A 3 1.64 9.59 16.97
C LEU A 3 0.69 9.98 15.84
N LEU A 4 -0.61 9.81 16.08
CA LEU A 4 -1.69 10.24 15.19
C LEU A 4 -2.24 11.55 15.71
N GLY A 5 -2.19 12.60 14.90
CA GLY A 5 -2.73 13.91 15.24
C GLY A 5 -3.96 14.23 14.41
N VAL A 6 -5.07 14.62 15.05
CA VAL A 6 -6.26 15.16 14.38
C VAL A 6 -6.47 16.60 14.89
N PRO A 7 -6.29 17.61 14.04
CA PRO A 7 -6.61 18.99 14.37
C PRO A 7 -8.09 19.28 14.08
N GLU A 8 -8.72 20.07 14.94
CA GLU A 8 -10.10 20.48 14.80
C GLU A 8 -10.17 21.99 14.55
N VAL A 9 -10.99 22.41 13.58
CA VAL A 9 -11.01 23.80 13.12
C VAL A 9 -12.11 24.60 13.82
N ASP A 10 -11.76 25.27 14.92
CA ASP A 10 -12.60 26.31 15.53
C ASP A 10 -11.86 27.66 15.63
N LEU A 11 -12.52 28.75 16.03
CA LEU A 11 -11.92 30.08 16.18
C LEU A 11 -10.87 30.09 17.31
N PRO A 12 -9.66 30.65 17.10
CA PRO A 12 -8.56 30.64 18.07
C PRO A 12 -8.86 31.25 19.45
N TRP A 13 -9.90 32.07 19.54
CA TRP A 13 -10.30 32.82 20.73
C TRP A 13 -11.56 32.26 21.40
N ASP A 14 -12.18 31.22 20.86
CA ASP A 14 -13.27 30.54 21.54
C ASP A 14 -12.71 29.61 22.61
N THR A 15 -12.99 29.92 23.87
CA THR A 15 -12.59 29.08 25.01
C THR A 15 -13.66 28.08 25.43
N LYS A 16 -14.89 28.22 24.94
CA LYS A 16 -16.03 27.37 25.31
C LYS A 16 -16.02 26.07 24.53
N TYR A 17 -15.85 26.15 23.20
CA TYR A 17 -15.86 24.98 22.35
C TYR A 17 -14.75 23.97 22.71
N PRO A 18 -13.47 24.36 22.90
CA PRO A 18 -12.46 23.41 23.35
C PRO A 18 -12.80 22.77 24.70
N ALA A 19 -13.42 23.51 25.61
CA ALA A 19 -13.81 22.98 26.92
C ALA A 19 -14.91 21.91 26.81
N GLU A 20 -15.89 22.11 25.94
CA GLU A 20 -16.95 21.12 25.66
C GLU A 20 -16.39 19.86 25.00
N VAL A 21 -15.48 20.01 24.04
CA VAL A 21 -14.79 18.89 23.39
C VAL A 21 -13.95 18.11 24.40
N ILE A 22 -13.16 18.80 25.23
CA ILE A 22 -12.35 18.17 26.28
C ILE A 22 -13.24 17.39 27.25
N ALA A 23 -14.35 17.96 27.71
CA ALA A 23 -15.28 17.28 28.61
C ALA A 23 -15.84 16.00 27.97
N THR A 24 -16.23 16.05 26.69
CA THR A 24 -16.73 14.90 25.95
C THR A 24 -15.65 13.80 25.81
N ILE A 25 -14.40 14.19 25.54
CA ILE A 25 -13.28 13.25 25.43
C ILE A 25 -12.97 12.61 26.78
N GLN A 26 -12.97 13.39 27.86
CA GLN A 26 -12.78 12.89 29.23
C GLN A 26 -13.86 11.87 29.59
N GLU A 27 -15.13 12.19 29.34
CA GLU A 27 -16.24 11.27 29.62
C GLU A 27 -16.10 9.93 28.88
N LYS A 28 -15.73 9.95 27.60
CA LYS A 28 -15.70 8.75 26.75
C LYS A 28 -14.39 7.97 26.79
N PHE A 29 -13.26 8.63 27.05
CA PHE A 29 -11.91 8.08 26.85
C PHE A 29 -10.96 8.30 28.03
N GLN A 30 -11.48 8.50 29.25
CA GLN A 30 -10.66 8.76 30.44
C GLN A 30 -9.49 7.77 30.60
N SER A 31 -9.72 6.46 30.43
CA SER A 31 -8.67 5.45 30.54
C SER A 31 -7.55 5.60 29.49
N SER A 32 -7.88 6.10 28.30
CA SER A 32 -6.89 6.39 27.25
C SER A 32 -6.09 7.65 27.55
N LEU A 33 -6.72 8.65 28.19
CA LEU A 33 -6.03 9.84 28.68
C LEU A 33 -5.07 9.47 29.83
N ASP A 34 -5.55 8.72 30.82
CA ASP A 34 -4.76 8.34 32.01
C ASP A 34 -3.55 7.46 31.65
N SER A 35 -3.69 6.60 30.63
CA SER A 35 -2.59 5.76 30.13
C SER A 35 -1.60 6.51 29.24
N GLY A 36 -1.90 7.75 28.84
CA GLY A 36 -1.12 8.52 27.88
C GLY A 36 -1.25 8.01 26.43
N LEU A 37 -2.23 7.14 26.14
CA LEU A 37 -2.54 6.72 24.78
C LEU A 37 -3.13 7.88 23.97
N LEU A 38 -3.96 8.69 24.61
CA LEU A 38 -4.56 9.88 24.04
C LEU A 38 -4.03 11.12 24.78
N GLU A 39 -3.68 12.15 24.01
CA GLU A 39 -3.37 13.46 24.53
C GLU A 39 -4.21 14.51 23.79
N VAL A 40 -4.76 15.46 24.53
CA VAL A 40 -5.50 16.60 23.97
C VAL A 40 -4.70 17.86 24.24
N ILE A 41 -4.47 18.65 23.20
CA ILE A 41 -3.76 19.93 23.29
C ILE A 41 -4.62 21.02 22.70
N VAL A 42 -4.53 22.21 23.30
CA VAL A 42 -5.14 23.43 22.78
C VAL A 42 -4.03 24.44 22.56
N PRO A 43 -3.75 24.83 21.31
CA PRO A 43 -2.75 25.86 21.04
C PRO A 43 -3.13 27.17 21.75
N PRO A 44 -2.18 27.89 22.38
CA PRO A 44 -2.49 29.15 23.02
C PRO A 44 -2.90 30.19 21.97
N ALA A 45 -3.88 31.05 22.28
CA ALA A 45 -4.37 32.06 21.34
C ALA A 45 -3.25 32.96 20.76
N GLY A 46 -2.22 33.25 21.56
CA GLY A 46 -1.05 34.04 21.14
C GLY A 46 -0.13 33.36 20.12
N PHE A 47 -0.34 32.08 19.82
CA PHE A 47 0.35 31.40 18.71
C PHE A 47 -0.14 31.89 17.34
N TYR A 48 -1.39 32.32 17.25
CA TYR A 48 -2.00 32.73 15.99
C TYR A 48 -1.75 34.22 15.72
N PRO A 49 -1.40 34.60 14.48
CA PRO A 49 -1.38 36.00 14.07
C PRO A 49 -2.80 36.53 13.92
N ASP A 50 -2.95 37.84 13.67
CA ASP A 50 -4.27 38.41 13.36
C ASP A 50 -4.81 37.87 12.03
N LEU A 51 -5.70 36.89 12.12
CA LEU A 51 -6.35 36.26 10.96
C LEU A 51 -7.35 37.19 10.27
N ASN A 52 -7.69 38.35 10.83
CA ASN A 52 -8.57 39.32 10.18
C ASN A 52 -7.85 40.18 9.14
N ASN A 53 -6.52 40.23 9.15
CA ASN A 53 -5.73 41.03 8.21
C ASN A 53 -5.03 40.18 7.13
N LEU A 54 -5.68 39.10 6.70
CA LEU A 54 -5.17 38.22 5.65
C LEU A 54 -5.52 38.76 4.26
N LYS A 55 -4.57 38.63 3.33
CA LYS A 55 -4.76 38.94 1.91
C LYS A 55 -5.59 37.86 1.23
N GLU A 56 -6.60 38.26 0.47
CA GLU A 56 -7.36 37.34 -0.36
C GLU A 56 -6.51 36.81 -1.53
N THR A 57 -6.63 35.51 -1.80
CA THR A 57 -5.85 34.81 -2.83
C THR A 57 -6.74 33.83 -3.57
N PHE A 58 -6.43 33.53 -4.83
CA PHE A 58 -7.13 32.53 -5.65
C PHE A 58 -8.64 32.78 -5.84
N GLY A 59 -9.11 34.00 -5.58
CA GLY A 59 -10.54 34.33 -5.60
C GLY A 59 -11.34 33.73 -4.43
N ASP A 60 -10.67 33.20 -3.41
CA ASP A 60 -11.32 32.67 -2.22
C ASP A 60 -11.87 33.83 -1.35
N PRO A 61 -13.08 33.67 -0.76
CA PRO A 61 -13.59 34.65 0.20
C PRO A 61 -12.71 34.67 1.45
N LYS A 62 -12.68 35.82 2.13
CA LYS A 62 -11.91 36.03 3.37
C LYS A 62 -12.06 34.91 4.42
N GLU A 63 -13.27 34.38 4.61
CA GLU A 63 -13.50 33.28 5.56
C GLU A 63 -12.82 31.98 5.15
N ARG A 64 -12.75 31.68 3.86
CA ARG A 64 -12.01 30.51 3.35
C ARG A 64 -10.50 30.71 3.49
N VAL A 65 -10.02 31.94 3.29
CA VAL A 65 -8.61 32.30 3.49
C VAL A 65 -8.22 32.15 4.96
N LYS A 66 -9.05 32.67 5.89
CA LYS A 66 -8.89 32.46 7.33
C LYS A 66 -8.84 30.98 7.68
N TRP A 67 -9.81 30.21 7.21
CA TRP A 67 -9.92 28.78 7.47
C TRP A 67 -8.65 28.02 7.06
N ARG A 68 -8.19 28.17 5.81
CA ARG A 68 -6.99 27.46 5.33
C ARG A 68 -5.70 27.94 6.02
N THR A 69 -5.64 29.22 6.37
CA THR A 69 -4.49 29.80 7.09
C THR A 69 -4.41 29.25 8.50
N LYS A 70 -5.55 29.18 9.19
CA LYS A 70 -5.63 28.56 10.52
C LYS A 70 -5.26 27.08 10.46
N GLN A 71 -5.79 26.33 9.50
CA GLN A 71 -5.47 24.91 9.32
C GLN A 71 -3.96 24.67 9.20
N ASN A 72 -3.25 25.49 8.39
CA ASN A 72 -1.79 25.40 8.28
C ASN A 72 -1.09 25.58 9.63
N LEU A 73 -1.54 26.55 10.43
CA LEU A 73 -0.99 26.83 11.75
C LEU A 73 -1.30 25.72 12.76
N ASP A 74 -2.53 25.20 12.75
CA ASP A 74 -2.94 24.09 13.61
C ASP A 74 -2.08 22.84 13.35
N TYR A 75 -1.85 22.52 12.07
CA TYR A 75 -1.01 21.40 11.66
C TYR A 75 0.43 21.64 12.10
N ALA A 76 0.97 22.83 11.85
CA ALA A 76 2.33 23.19 12.28
C ALA A 76 2.52 23.02 13.80
N PHE A 77 1.57 23.49 14.61
CA PHE A 77 1.61 23.36 16.06
C PHE A 77 1.61 21.89 16.50
N LEU A 78 0.65 21.12 15.98
CA LEU A 78 0.48 19.70 16.32
C LEU A 78 1.69 18.88 15.92
N MET A 79 2.22 19.12 14.72
CA MET A 79 3.42 18.45 14.21
C MET A 79 4.63 18.72 15.11
N LEU A 80 4.87 19.97 15.51
CA LEU A 80 5.99 20.32 16.39
C LEU A 80 5.81 19.75 17.80
N TYR A 81 4.60 19.81 18.35
CA TYR A 81 4.29 19.22 19.66
C TYR A 81 4.54 17.70 19.68
N ALA A 82 4.17 17.02 18.60
CA ALA A 82 4.32 15.57 18.47
C ALA A 82 5.75 15.11 18.15
N ARG A 83 6.57 15.97 17.51
CA ARG A 83 7.91 15.65 17.03
C ARG A 83 8.81 14.92 18.03
N PRO A 84 8.94 15.33 19.31
CA PRO A 84 9.83 14.64 20.25
C PRO A 84 9.27 13.32 20.80
N LYS A 85 8.01 12.95 20.50
CA LYS A 85 7.29 11.85 21.15
C LYS A 85 7.40 10.51 20.43
N ALA A 86 7.77 10.53 19.15
CA ALA A 86 7.68 9.37 18.28
C ALA A 86 8.81 9.36 17.24
N VAL A 87 9.11 8.19 16.68
CA VAL A 87 10.07 8.07 15.55
C VAL A 87 9.42 8.51 14.24
N TYR A 88 8.12 8.24 14.12
CA TYR A 88 7.32 8.61 12.96
C TYR A 88 6.10 9.41 13.43
N TYR A 89 5.82 10.50 12.72
CA TYR A 89 4.61 11.30 12.86
C TYR A 89 3.63 10.94 11.75
N VAL A 90 2.33 10.85 12.06
CA VAL A 90 1.28 10.65 11.06
C VAL A 90 0.21 11.72 11.23
N GLN A 91 0.05 12.56 10.22
CA GLN A 91 -1.06 13.51 10.15
C GLN A 91 -2.35 12.78 9.76
N MET A 92 -3.39 12.98 10.54
CA MET A 92 -4.75 12.56 10.25
C MET A 92 -5.66 13.79 10.14
N GLU A 93 -6.84 13.59 9.57
CA GLU A 93 -7.93 14.58 9.56
C GLU A 93 -9.11 14.01 10.33
N ASP A 94 -10.11 14.86 10.56
CA ASP A 94 -11.42 14.50 11.09
C ASP A 94 -12.24 13.66 10.10
N ASP A 95 -13.32 13.05 10.59
CA ASP A 95 -14.25 12.25 9.80
C ASP A 95 -13.62 11.12 8.96
N VAL A 96 -12.62 10.42 9.52
CA VAL A 96 -11.93 9.32 8.83
C VAL A 96 -12.38 7.95 9.32
N VAL A 97 -12.65 7.05 8.39
CA VAL A 97 -12.76 5.60 8.64
C VAL A 97 -11.46 4.91 8.23
N ALA A 98 -10.96 4.03 9.10
CA ALA A 98 -9.73 3.27 8.88
C ALA A 98 -10.00 1.78 8.57
N LYS A 99 -9.14 1.17 7.75
CA LYS A 99 -9.09 -0.29 7.56
C LYS A 99 -8.64 -0.99 8.85
N PRO A 100 -9.21 -2.15 9.21
CA PRO A 100 -8.69 -2.95 10.32
C PRO A 100 -7.21 -3.27 10.15
N GLY A 101 -6.43 -3.17 11.25
CA GLY A 101 -4.99 -3.43 11.23
C GLY A 101 -4.13 -2.35 10.59
N TYR A 102 -4.70 -1.16 10.28
CA TYR A 102 -3.98 -0.07 9.60
C TYR A 102 -2.62 0.27 10.24
N LEU A 103 -2.53 0.32 11.58
CA LEU A 103 -1.27 0.60 12.29
C LEU A 103 -0.16 -0.41 11.95
N THR A 104 -0.49 -1.70 11.95
CA THR A 104 0.46 -2.77 11.62
C THR A 104 0.91 -2.65 10.17
N ILE A 105 -0.03 -2.41 9.24
CA ILE A 105 0.26 -2.24 7.83
C ILE A 105 1.19 -1.03 7.61
N MET A 106 0.86 0.12 8.21
CA MET A 106 1.67 1.34 8.12
C MET A 106 3.07 1.13 8.68
N LYS A 107 3.19 0.45 9.83
CA LYS A 107 4.48 0.14 10.45
C LYS A 107 5.34 -0.73 9.54
N THR A 108 4.78 -1.83 9.04
CA THR A 108 5.49 -2.74 8.14
C THR A 108 5.92 -2.02 6.87
N PHE A 109 5.02 -1.24 6.27
CA PHE A 109 5.32 -0.47 5.06
C PHE A 109 6.47 0.52 5.29
N ALA A 110 6.49 1.24 6.42
CA ALA A 110 7.56 2.16 6.76
C ALA A 110 8.91 1.46 6.96
N ILE A 111 8.94 0.33 7.66
CA ILE A 111 10.16 -0.46 7.91
C ILE A 111 10.73 -1.06 6.61
N GLN A 112 9.87 -1.42 5.66
CA GLN A 112 10.28 -1.97 4.36
C GLN A 112 10.92 -0.94 3.43
N GLN A 113 10.84 0.36 3.72
CA GLN A 113 11.47 1.39 2.89
C GLN A 113 12.98 1.43 3.10
N LYS A 114 13.73 0.83 2.17
CA LYS A 114 15.21 0.82 2.19
C LYS A 114 15.86 2.06 1.59
N GLU A 115 15.15 2.72 0.68
CA GLU A 115 15.62 3.93 0.00
C GLU A 115 15.13 5.17 0.75
N GLU A 116 15.78 6.31 0.53
CA GLU A 116 15.36 7.58 1.13
C GLU A 116 13.94 7.99 0.67
N TRP A 117 13.18 8.52 1.62
CA TRP A 117 11.81 9.00 1.43
C TRP A 117 11.53 10.18 2.35
N ILE A 118 10.65 11.07 1.92
CA ILE A 118 10.20 12.26 2.67
C ILE A 118 8.82 12.01 3.28
N MET A 119 7.93 11.36 2.52
CA MET A 119 6.55 11.11 2.95
C MET A 119 6.07 9.73 2.51
N LEU A 120 5.41 9.02 3.42
CA LEU A 120 4.60 7.85 3.10
C LEU A 120 3.11 8.20 3.16
N GLU A 121 2.35 7.80 2.14
CA GLU A 121 0.94 8.13 2.01
C GLU A 121 0.06 6.90 2.12
N PHE A 122 -0.98 6.98 2.96
CA PHE A 122 -1.95 5.90 3.15
C PHE A 122 -3.38 6.29 2.68
N SER A 123 -3.54 7.49 2.12
CA SER A 123 -4.71 7.96 1.37
C SER A 123 -4.29 8.97 0.31
N VAL A 124 -5.05 9.05 -0.79
CA VAL A 124 -4.90 10.14 -1.79
C VAL A 124 -5.71 11.38 -1.46
N LEU A 125 -6.66 11.27 -0.54
CA LEU A 125 -7.52 12.39 -0.20
C LEU A 125 -6.84 13.28 0.83
N GLY A 126 -6.76 14.57 0.49
CA GLY A 126 -6.28 15.63 1.38
C GLY A 126 -4.95 15.27 2.06
N PHE A 127 -4.87 15.65 3.33
CA PHE A 127 -3.71 15.43 4.17
C PHE A 127 -3.91 14.24 5.13
N ILE A 128 -4.78 13.30 4.76
CA ILE A 128 -5.10 12.12 5.55
C ILE A 128 -3.99 11.07 5.44
N GLY A 129 -3.55 10.55 6.59
CA GLY A 129 -2.60 9.44 6.65
C GLY A 129 -1.27 9.77 5.99
N LYS A 130 -0.75 10.98 6.22
CA LYS A 130 0.58 11.40 5.73
C LYS A 130 1.60 11.15 6.83
N MET A 131 2.50 10.20 6.59
CA MET A 131 3.54 9.81 7.53
C MET A 131 4.87 10.47 7.18
N PHE A 132 5.56 10.95 8.22
CA PHE A 132 6.87 11.60 8.15
C PHE A 132 7.82 11.00 9.19
N LYS A 133 9.13 11.04 8.92
CA LYS A 133 10.13 10.83 9.97
C LYS A 133 10.08 12.04 10.91
N SER A 134 10.03 11.83 12.22
CA SER A 134 9.99 12.95 13.17
C SER A 134 11.25 13.84 13.12
N SER A 135 12.37 13.31 12.63
CA SER A 135 13.59 14.09 12.36
C SER A 135 13.38 15.18 11.31
N ASP A 136 12.48 14.94 10.35
CA ASP A 136 12.30 15.80 9.17
C ASP A 136 11.14 16.78 9.34
N VAL A 137 10.26 16.51 10.32
CA VAL A 137 9.11 17.36 10.68
C VAL A 137 9.48 18.85 10.84
N PRO A 138 10.57 19.25 11.54
CA PRO A 138 10.90 20.68 11.69
C PRO A 138 11.06 21.41 10.37
N MET A 139 11.77 20.83 9.39
CA MET A 139 11.98 21.45 8.07
C MET A 139 10.66 21.62 7.30
N ILE A 140 9.78 20.62 7.39
CA ILE A 140 8.47 20.64 6.73
C ILE A 140 7.59 21.73 7.36
N VAL A 141 7.58 21.79 8.70
CA VAL A 141 6.79 22.79 9.43
C VAL A 141 7.31 24.21 9.18
N GLU A 142 8.63 24.43 9.14
CA GLU A 142 9.20 25.73 8.76
C GLU A 142 8.69 26.20 7.40
N PHE A 143 8.63 25.30 6.42
CA PHE A 143 8.04 25.62 5.10
C PHE A 143 6.56 25.97 5.20
N PHE A 144 5.79 25.22 6.00
CA PHE A 144 4.37 25.54 6.23
C PHE A 144 4.18 26.90 6.89
N LEU A 145 4.99 27.22 7.89
CA LEU A 145 4.95 28.50 8.60
C LEU A 145 5.35 29.67 7.70
N MET A 146 6.34 29.51 6.82
CA MET A 146 6.74 30.56 5.88
C MET A 146 5.60 30.97 4.94
N PHE A 147 4.74 30.03 4.54
CA PHE A 147 3.70 30.24 3.52
C PHE A 147 2.28 29.99 4.03
N HIS A 148 2.07 30.01 5.35
CA HIS A 148 0.81 29.62 6.00
C HIS A 148 -0.38 30.45 5.51
N ALA A 149 -0.19 31.73 5.17
CA ALA A 149 -1.24 32.60 4.65
C ALA A 149 -1.43 32.47 3.12
N ASP A 150 -0.46 31.91 2.39
CA ASP A 150 -0.42 32.01 0.93
C ASP A 150 -1.13 30.87 0.22
N LYS A 151 -1.07 29.64 0.75
CA LYS A 151 -1.64 28.44 0.10
C LYS A 151 -2.20 27.46 1.13
N PRO A 152 -3.15 26.58 0.75
CA PRO A 152 -3.59 25.49 1.62
C PRO A 152 -2.50 24.43 1.80
N ILE A 153 -2.62 23.62 2.87
CA ILE A 153 -1.59 22.68 3.32
C ILE A 153 -1.14 21.67 2.26
N ASP A 154 -2.10 21.09 1.50
CA ASP A 154 -1.81 20.10 0.46
C ASP A 154 -0.88 20.68 -0.61
N TRP A 155 -1.15 21.94 -1.00
CA TRP A 155 -0.35 22.62 -2.01
C TRP A 155 1.01 22.97 -1.45
N LEU A 156 1.09 23.45 -0.22
CA LEU A 156 2.39 23.74 0.41
C LEU A 156 3.28 22.49 0.43
N MET A 157 2.71 21.33 0.70
CA MET A 157 3.44 20.08 0.69
C MET A 157 3.90 19.66 -0.72
N ASP A 158 3.07 19.82 -1.75
CA ASP A 158 3.48 19.60 -3.14
C ASP A 158 4.62 20.55 -3.55
N HIS A 159 4.54 21.83 -3.16
CA HIS A 159 5.59 22.81 -3.43
C HIS A 159 6.88 22.50 -2.66
N PHE A 160 6.77 22.04 -1.42
CA PHE A 160 7.93 21.60 -0.63
C PHE A 160 8.66 20.47 -1.37
N LEU A 161 7.94 19.43 -1.82
CA LEU A 161 8.55 18.33 -2.58
C LEU A 161 9.18 18.83 -3.88
N TRP A 162 8.49 19.70 -4.62
CA TRP A 162 9.03 20.29 -5.83
C TRP A 162 10.37 21.00 -5.57
N VAL A 163 10.43 21.87 -4.55
CA VAL A 163 11.65 22.59 -4.16
C VAL A 163 12.76 21.63 -3.71
N LYS A 164 12.42 20.53 -3.03
CA LYS A 164 13.41 19.60 -2.50
C LYS A 164 14.05 18.69 -3.55
N VAL A 165 13.31 18.27 -4.59
CA VAL A 165 13.79 17.20 -5.48
C VAL A 165 13.70 17.48 -6.97
N CYS A 166 12.98 18.52 -7.41
CA CYS A 166 12.86 18.82 -8.83
C CYS A 166 14.00 19.70 -9.33
N ASN A 167 14.57 19.35 -10.49
CA ASN A 167 15.53 20.19 -11.19
C ASN A 167 14.77 21.09 -12.19
N PRO A 168 14.81 22.42 -12.04
CA PRO A 168 14.11 23.36 -12.93
C PRO A 168 14.56 23.31 -14.40
N GLU A 169 15.77 22.82 -14.69
CA GLU A 169 16.31 22.68 -16.05
C GLU A 169 15.81 21.42 -16.77
N LYS A 170 15.07 20.55 -16.06
CA LYS A 170 14.55 19.30 -16.62
C LYS A 170 13.04 19.34 -16.82
N ASP A 171 12.55 18.42 -17.64
CA ASP A 171 11.14 18.33 -17.96
C ASP A 171 10.25 17.93 -16.77
N ALA A 172 8.94 18.18 -16.92
CA ALA A 172 7.95 17.88 -15.90
C ALA A 172 7.86 16.38 -15.55
N LYS A 173 8.10 15.46 -16.50
CA LYS A 173 8.10 14.01 -16.24
C LYS A 173 9.28 13.60 -15.37
N HIS A 174 10.42 14.25 -15.51
CA HIS A 174 11.55 14.06 -14.62
C HIS A 174 11.19 14.48 -13.19
N CYS A 175 10.64 15.69 -13.01
CA CYS A 175 10.20 16.17 -11.69
C CYS A 175 9.16 15.22 -11.05
N GLN A 176 8.15 14.78 -11.81
CA GLN A 176 7.16 13.82 -11.32
C GLN A 176 7.79 12.50 -10.83
N ARG A 177 8.76 11.95 -11.57
CA ARG A 177 9.48 10.75 -11.13
C ARG A 177 10.27 10.97 -9.85
N MET A 178 10.91 12.13 -9.71
CA MET A 178 11.66 12.49 -8.50
C MET A 178 10.73 12.67 -7.30
N ILE A 179 9.59 13.33 -7.47
CA ILE A 179 8.58 13.45 -6.39
C ILE A 179 8.06 12.06 -6.00
N GLN A 180 7.74 11.20 -6.96
CA GLN A 180 7.22 9.86 -6.69
C GLN A 180 8.23 8.93 -5.99
N SER A 181 9.54 9.16 -6.14
CA SER A 181 10.53 8.34 -5.44
C SER A 181 10.60 8.65 -3.94
N VAL A 182 10.30 9.89 -3.55
CA VAL A 182 10.32 10.36 -2.15
C VAL A 182 8.94 10.45 -1.50
N ARG A 183 7.87 10.53 -2.30
CA ARG A 183 6.45 10.48 -1.88
C ARG A 183 5.88 9.12 -2.24
N ARG A 184 6.00 8.17 -1.32
CA ARG A 184 5.66 6.77 -1.59
C ARG A 184 4.28 6.45 -1.06
N ARG A 185 3.44 5.94 -1.95
CA ARG A 185 2.05 5.63 -1.62
C ARG A 185 1.87 4.14 -1.34
N PHE A 186 1.22 3.83 -0.23
CA PHE A 186 0.67 2.52 0.04
C PHE A 186 -0.64 2.31 -0.73
N LYS A 187 -0.80 1.12 -1.31
CA LYS A 187 -2.02 0.71 -2.00
C LYS A 187 -2.45 -0.67 -1.46
N PRO A 188 -3.73 -0.88 -1.13
CA PRO A 188 -4.86 0.04 -1.26
C PRO A 188 -4.87 1.10 -0.15
N SER A 189 -5.61 2.19 -0.33
CA SER A 189 -5.69 3.24 0.70
C SER A 189 -6.28 2.67 2.00
N LEU A 190 -5.71 3.07 3.14
CA LEU A 190 -6.12 2.61 4.47
C LEU A 190 -7.19 3.48 5.10
N PHE A 191 -7.42 4.68 4.55
CA PHE A 191 -8.29 5.69 5.12
C PHE A 191 -9.28 6.24 4.08
N GLN A 192 -10.47 6.58 4.54
CA GLN A 192 -11.52 7.24 3.76
C GLN A 192 -12.18 8.33 4.59
N HIS A 193 -12.30 9.52 4.02
CA HIS A 193 -13.08 10.61 4.58
C HIS A 193 -14.58 10.33 4.41
N ILE A 194 -15.36 10.35 5.47
CA ILE A 194 -16.81 10.09 5.47
C ILE A 194 -17.66 11.32 5.79
N GLY A 195 -17.04 12.45 6.16
CA GLY A 195 -17.73 13.71 6.40
C GLY A 195 -18.43 14.20 5.13
N VAL A 196 -19.75 14.34 5.17
CA VAL A 196 -20.60 14.71 4.02
C VAL A 196 -20.81 16.23 3.96
N GLU A 197 -20.79 16.91 5.11
CA GLU A 197 -20.92 18.36 5.25
C GLU A 197 -19.62 18.95 5.78
N SER A 198 -19.01 19.85 5.00
CA SER A 198 -17.84 20.60 5.46
C SER A 198 -18.27 21.66 6.48
N SER A 199 -17.38 22.00 7.42
CA SER A 199 -17.50 23.19 8.27
C SER A 199 -17.63 24.51 7.49
N LEU A 200 -17.33 24.52 6.19
CA LEU A 200 -17.68 25.60 5.27
C LEU A 200 -19.13 25.46 4.77
N ARG A 201 -19.99 26.40 5.17
CA ARG A 201 -21.42 26.44 4.84
C ARG A 201 -21.67 26.23 3.33
N GLY A 202 -22.36 25.15 2.98
CA GLY A 202 -22.79 24.83 1.62
C GLY A 202 -21.84 23.93 0.81
N LYS A 203 -20.69 23.49 1.37
CA LYS A 203 -19.78 22.57 0.68
C LYS A 203 -20.06 21.12 1.07
N VAL A 204 -20.76 20.40 0.20
CA VAL A 204 -20.97 18.95 0.33
C VAL A 204 -19.73 18.20 -0.18
N GLN A 205 -19.10 17.40 0.67
CA GLN A 205 -17.93 16.61 0.32
C GLN A 205 -18.37 15.20 -0.11
N LYS A 206 -18.26 14.90 -1.42
CA LYS A 206 -18.60 13.58 -1.99
C LYS A 206 -17.38 12.79 -2.45
N LEU A 207 -16.17 13.29 -2.18
CA LEU A 207 -14.94 12.66 -2.63
C LEU A 207 -14.74 11.29 -1.97
N LYS A 208 -14.64 10.26 -2.79
CA LYS A 208 -14.23 8.91 -2.37
C LYS A 208 -12.78 8.69 -2.74
N ASP A 209 -12.02 8.10 -1.83
CA ASP A 209 -10.66 7.69 -2.11
C ASP A 209 -10.74 6.56 -3.12
N ARG A 210 -10.14 6.78 -4.30
CA ARG A 210 -10.26 5.87 -5.43
C ARG A 210 -9.81 4.46 -5.08
N ASP A 211 -8.91 4.29 -4.12
CA ASP A 211 -8.31 2.99 -3.80
C ASP A 211 -8.69 2.50 -2.40
N PHE A 212 -9.58 3.17 -1.68
CA PHE A 212 -10.13 2.68 -0.41
C PHE A 212 -11.19 1.59 -0.66
N GLY A 213 -11.16 0.54 0.16
CA GLY A 213 -12.09 -0.60 0.02
C GLY A 213 -11.74 -1.58 -1.10
N LYS A 214 -10.86 -1.21 -2.04
CA LYS A 214 -10.33 -2.12 -3.07
C LYS A 214 -9.51 -3.26 -2.46
N ALA A 215 -9.49 -4.40 -3.15
CA ALA A 215 -8.50 -5.44 -2.89
C ALA A 215 -7.09 -4.87 -3.16
N GLY A 216 -6.09 -5.31 -2.39
CA GLY A 216 -4.71 -4.88 -2.63
C GLY A 216 -4.21 -5.31 -4.00
N LEU A 217 -3.15 -4.66 -4.50
CA LEU A 217 -2.53 -5.04 -5.77
C LEU A 217 -1.87 -6.42 -5.72
N TYR A 218 -1.62 -6.91 -4.51
CA TYR A 218 -1.06 -8.21 -4.23
C TYR A 218 -1.52 -8.68 -2.85
N ARG A 219 -1.38 -9.98 -2.56
CA ARG A 219 -1.67 -10.56 -1.25
C ARG A 219 -0.46 -11.37 -0.77
N ALA A 220 0.05 -10.99 0.39
CA ALA A 220 1.21 -11.59 1.04
C ALA A 220 0.82 -12.84 1.84
N HIS A 221 1.67 -13.86 1.80
CA HIS A 221 1.56 -15.11 2.55
C HIS A 221 2.93 -15.49 3.14
N VAL A 222 2.92 -16.35 4.15
CA VAL A 222 4.15 -16.95 4.68
C VAL A 222 4.39 -18.23 3.89
N ASN A 223 5.37 -18.19 3.01
CA ASN A 223 5.74 -19.30 2.13
C ASN A 223 7.00 -20.04 2.64
N PRO A 224 7.19 -21.33 2.33
CA PRO A 224 8.38 -22.10 2.69
C PRO A 224 9.67 -21.55 2.05
N ALA A 225 10.84 -21.94 2.55
CA ALA A 225 12.12 -21.51 1.97
C ALA A 225 12.31 -22.13 0.57
N VAL A 226 12.70 -21.32 -0.42
CA VAL A 226 12.74 -21.75 -1.82
C VAL A 226 13.88 -21.08 -2.59
N GLN A 227 14.36 -21.76 -3.63
CA GLN A 227 15.20 -21.20 -4.69
C GLN A 227 14.32 -20.82 -5.87
N LEU A 228 14.29 -19.52 -6.20
CA LEU A 228 13.45 -18.99 -7.27
C LEU A 228 14.26 -18.84 -8.55
N ALA A 229 13.69 -19.29 -9.67
CA ALA A 229 14.22 -18.99 -11.00
C ALA A 229 13.07 -18.59 -11.94
N SER A 230 13.34 -17.66 -12.86
CA SER A 230 12.37 -17.34 -13.91
C SER A 230 13.11 -16.93 -15.18
N SER A 231 12.60 -17.38 -16.33
CA SER A 231 13.07 -16.91 -17.65
C SER A 231 12.46 -15.56 -18.04
N LEU A 232 11.38 -15.15 -17.39
CA LEU A 232 10.66 -13.90 -17.68
C LEU A 232 11.48 -12.67 -17.27
N LYS A 233 11.52 -11.68 -18.16
CA LYS A 233 12.24 -10.43 -17.91
C LYS A 233 11.46 -9.54 -16.94
N THR A 234 11.98 -9.40 -15.73
CA THR A 234 11.40 -8.58 -14.66
C THR A 234 11.31 -7.10 -15.05
N TYR A 235 10.20 -6.47 -14.68
CA TYR A 235 10.01 -5.02 -14.81
C TYR A 235 10.38 -4.29 -13.51
N GLN A 236 11.33 -3.37 -13.62
CA GLN A 236 11.77 -2.49 -12.53
C GLN A 236 12.06 -3.26 -11.23
N LYS A 237 11.35 -2.90 -10.14
CA LYS A 237 11.51 -3.43 -8.79
C LYS A 237 10.55 -4.56 -8.45
N PHE A 238 9.70 -4.99 -9.38
CA PHE A 238 8.65 -5.99 -9.17
C PHE A 238 9.17 -7.41 -9.42
N THR A 239 10.18 -7.80 -8.65
CA THR A 239 10.89 -9.08 -8.78
C THR A 239 10.12 -10.25 -8.17
N LEU A 240 10.31 -11.46 -8.69
CA LEU A 240 9.70 -12.69 -8.18
C LEU A 240 10.01 -12.94 -6.69
N SER A 241 11.25 -12.66 -6.26
CA SER A 241 11.65 -12.80 -4.86
C SER A 241 10.84 -11.92 -3.91
N LYS A 242 10.61 -10.67 -4.27
CA LYS A 242 9.76 -9.74 -3.51
C LYS A 242 8.29 -10.14 -3.51
N ALA A 243 7.81 -10.74 -4.59
CA ALA A 243 6.46 -11.29 -4.66
C ALA A 243 6.29 -12.47 -3.69
N TYR A 244 7.25 -13.38 -3.69
CA TYR A 244 7.24 -14.58 -2.87
C TYR A 244 7.23 -14.29 -1.36
N VAL A 245 7.97 -13.27 -0.92
CA VAL A 245 8.03 -12.85 0.50
C VAL A 245 6.93 -11.83 0.87
N GLY A 246 6.04 -11.48 -0.05
CA GLY A 246 4.94 -10.56 0.20
C GLY A 246 5.35 -9.08 0.36
N GLU A 247 6.48 -8.66 -0.21
CA GLU A 247 6.88 -7.24 -0.27
C GLU A 247 6.14 -6.51 -1.41
N THR A 248 5.84 -7.19 -2.52
CA THR A 248 5.12 -6.63 -3.67
C THR A 248 4.51 -7.75 -4.54
N PHE A 249 4.24 -7.49 -5.82
CA PHE A 249 3.90 -8.50 -6.83
C PHE A 249 5.07 -8.71 -7.81
N PHE A 250 5.03 -9.80 -8.57
CA PHE A 250 5.93 -10.00 -9.70
C PHE A 250 5.32 -9.33 -10.93
N TRP A 251 6.09 -8.54 -11.67
CA TRP A 251 5.67 -7.96 -12.94
C TRP A 251 6.77 -8.18 -13.96
N ALA A 252 6.44 -8.83 -15.07
CA ALA A 252 7.38 -9.13 -16.13
C ALA A 252 6.82 -8.76 -17.48
N SER A 253 7.71 -8.52 -18.44
CA SER A 253 7.32 -8.28 -19.83
C SER A 253 6.64 -9.52 -20.44
N ASN A 254 6.04 -9.30 -21.59
CA ASN A 254 5.46 -10.29 -22.50
C ASN A 254 6.08 -11.70 -22.40
N PRO A 255 5.32 -12.68 -21.89
CA PRO A 255 5.72 -14.08 -21.93
C PRO A 255 5.89 -14.59 -23.36
N SER A 256 6.90 -15.42 -23.55
CA SER A 256 7.10 -16.24 -24.73
C SER A 256 6.72 -17.69 -24.45
N LYS A 257 6.38 -18.44 -25.50
CA LYS A 257 6.17 -19.89 -25.38
C LYS A 257 7.42 -20.56 -24.83
N GLY A 258 7.24 -21.39 -23.80
CA GLY A 258 8.31 -22.10 -23.09
C GLY A 258 8.92 -21.30 -21.94
N ASP A 259 8.41 -20.11 -21.61
CA ASP A 259 8.84 -19.38 -20.42
C ASP A 259 8.43 -20.12 -19.14
N LEU A 260 9.30 -20.04 -18.12
CA LEU A 260 9.21 -20.80 -16.88
C LEU A 260 9.34 -19.90 -15.65
N ILE A 261 8.65 -20.29 -14.59
CA ILE A 261 8.93 -19.85 -13.21
C ILE A 261 9.06 -21.10 -12.34
N ASP A 262 10.22 -21.28 -11.72
CA ASP A 262 10.52 -22.42 -10.85
C ASP A 262 10.61 -22.01 -9.39
N PHE A 263 9.96 -22.81 -8.56
CA PHE A 263 10.00 -22.78 -7.10
C PHE A 263 10.66 -24.09 -6.65
N LYS A 264 11.98 -24.09 -6.51
CA LYS A 264 12.76 -25.27 -6.15
C LYS A 264 13.03 -25.34 -4.65
N TYR A 265 12.71 -26.47 -4.04
CA TYR A 265 12.87 -26.74 -2.61
C TYR A 265 14.11 -27.58 -2.36
N THR A 266 14.92 -27.19 -1.37
CA THR A 266 16.11 -27.94 -0.98
C THR A 266 16.27 -27.86 0.53
N PRO A 267 15.90 -28.92 1.28
CA PRO A 267 15.39 -30.23 0.80
C PRO A 267 13.98 -30.15 0.17
N PRO A 268 13.55 -31.16 -0.63
CA PRO A 268 12.16 -31.31 -1.09
C PRO A 268 11.17 -31.30 0.09
N ILE A 269 9.94 -30.80 -0.14
CA ILE A 269 8.93 -30.59 0.92
C ILE A 269 7.60 -31.29 0.60
N HIS A 270 6.78 -31.54 1.62
CA HIS A 270 5.39 -31.95 1.41
C HIS A 270 4.52 -30.72 1.16
N VAL A 271 4.04 -30.56 -0.07
CA VAL A 271 3.11 -29.49 -0.43
C VAL A 271 1.69 -29.98 -0.21
N GLU A 272 0.89 -29.23 0.54
CA GLU A 272 -0.53 -29.52 0.78
C GLU A 272 -1.41 -28.78 -0.23
N MET A 273 -1.10 -27.50 -0.47
CA MET A 273 -1.90 -26.62 -1.32
C MET A 273 -1.02 -25.59 -2.01
N TYR A 274 -1.42 -25.20 -3.22
CA TYR A 274 -0.85 -24.06 -3.93
C TYR A 274 -1.95 -23.10 -4.37
N LEU A 275 -1.62 -21.80 -4.42
CA LEU A 275 -2.42 -20.76 -5.06
C LEU A 275 -1.50 -19.74 -5.71
N PHE A 276 -1.75 -19.50 -6.98
CA PHE A 276 -1.13 -18.48 -7.80
C PHE A 276 -2.23 -17.60 -8.39
N ARG A 277 -2.15 -16.29 -8.15
CA ARG A 277 -3.05 -15.31 -8.78
C ARG A 277 -2.26 -14.41 -9.71
N SER A 278 -2.76 -14.28 -10.92
CA SER A 278 -2.22 -13.43 -11.96
C SER A 278 -3.08 -12.18 -12.14
N GLY A 279 -2.47 -11.09 -12.58
CA GLY A 279 -3.13 -9.79 -12.76
C GLY A 279 -3.38 -9.03 -11.46
N ASN A 280 -3.77 -7.76 -11.58
CA ASN A 280 -4.26 -6.94 -10.48
C ASN A 280 -5.23 -5.85 -10.97
N MET A 281 -5.81 -5.09 -10.05
CA MET A 281 -6.83 -4.08 -10.38
C MET A 281 -6.30 -2.87 -11.18
N ASP A 282 -5.00 -2.57 -11.11
CA ASP A 282 -4.39 -1.48 -11.90
C ASP A 282 -4.10 -1.93 -13.34
N HIS A 283 -3.88 -3.23 -13.55
CA HIS A 283 -3.50 -3.85 -14.82
C HIS A 283 -4.28 -5.17 -15.03
N PRO A 284 -5.58 -5.12 -15.33
CA PRO A 284 -6.42 -6.33 -15.40
C PRO A 284 -6.09 -7.23 -16.60
N GLY A 285 -5.41 -6.70 -17.62
CA GLY A 285 -4.98 -7.48 -18.79
C GLY A 285 -3.62 -8.16 -18.63
N ASP A 286 -2.88 -7.87 -17.55
CA ASP A 286 -1.54 -8.42 -17.34
C ASP A 286 -1.62 -9.78 -16.64
N VAL A 287 -2.22 -10.76 -17.31
CA VAL A 287 -2.54 -12.09 -16.76
C VAL A 287 -1.88 -13.22 -17.55
N PHE A 288 -1.56 -14.33 -16.86
CA PHE A 288 -1.12 -15.56 -17.52
C PHE A 288 -2.27 -16.20 -18.30
N HIS A 289 -2.02 -16.50 -19.57
CA HIS A 289 -2.92 -17.26 -20.43
C HIS A 289 -2.23 -18.57 -20.84
N ASN A 290 -3.01 -19.64 -21.02
CA ASN A 290 -2.54 -20.94 -21.48
C ASN A 290 -1.23 -21.39 -20.78
N THR A 291 -1.28 -21.40 -19.44
CA THR A 291 -0.13 -21.59 -18.58
C THR A 291 -0.47 -22.66 -17.53
N THR A 292 0.33 -23.71 -17.45
CA THR A 292 0.13 -24.84 -16.52
C THR A 292 0.93 -24.67 -15.23
N ILE A 293 0.45 -25.33 -14.19
CA ILE A 293 1.19 -25.57 -12.95
C ILE A 293 1.62 -27.03 -12.95
N GLU A 294 2.91 -27.27 -12.78
CA GLU A 294 3.56 -28.57 -12.90
C GLU A 294 4.43 -28.84 -11.67
N ILE A 295 4.60 -30.10 -11.30
CA ILE A 295 5.47 -30.50 -10.19
C ILE A 295 6.50 -31.53 -10.61
N LEU A 296 7.68 -31.43 -10.02
CA LEU A 296 8.71 -32.47 -10.05
C LEU A 296 8.83 -33.09 -8.67
N THR A 297 8.84 -34.42 -8.64
CA THR A 297 9.03 -35.22 -7.43
C THR A 297 10.42 -35.88 -7.49
N PRO A 298 11.09 -36.11 -6.34
CA PRO A 298 12.39 -36.77 -6.31
C PRO A 298 12.31 -38.27 -6.62
N GLU A 299 11.16 -38.89 -6.36
CA GLU A 299 10.88 -40.30 -6.62
C GLU A 299 9.75 -40.45 -7.64
N GLU A 300 9.79 -41.49 -8.46
CA GLU A 300 8.75 -41.74 -9.45
C GLU A 300 7.40 -42.05 -8.77
N VAL A 301 6.41 -41.20 -9.05
CA VAL A 301 5.03 -41.40 -8.63
C VAL A 301 4.38 -42.48 -9.50
N SER A 302 3.70 -43.45 -8.90
CA SER A 302 3.03 -44.54 -9.64
C SER A 302 2.07 -44.00 -10.72
N ASP A 303 1.98 -44.70 -11.85
CA ASP A 303 1.12 -44.30 -12.98
C ASP A 303 -0.34 -44.07 -12.56
N THR A 304 -0.85 -44.88 -11.63
CA THR A 304 -2.22 -44.73 -11.12
C THR A 304 -2.43 -43.41 -10.37
N VAL A 305 -1.45 -42.98 -9.56
CA VAL A 305 -1.48 -41.69 -8.86
C VAL A 305 -1.33 -40.56 -9.87
N ARG A 306 -0.37 -40.68 -10.80
CA ARG A 306 -0.14 -39.69 -11.86
C ARG A 306 -1.40 -39.44 -12.68
N GLN A 307 -2.10 -40.48 -13.13
CA GLN A 307 -3.35 -40.34 -13.89
C GLN A 307 -4.50 -39.73 -13.05
N ARG A 308 -4.58 -40.04 -11.75
CA ARG A 308 -5.56 -39.42 -10.85
C ARG A 308 -5.31 -37.92 -10.68
N ILE A 309 -4.05 -37.50 -10.61
CA ILE A 309 -3.69 -36.07 -10.51
C ILE A 309 -4.03 -35.34 -11.81
N ILE A 310 -3.59 -35.89 -12.95
CA ILE A 310 -3.82 -35.30 -14.28
C ILE A 310 -5.33 -35.15 -14.55
N SER A 311 -6.14 -36.15 -14.19
CA SER A 311 -7.60 -36.07 -14.40
C SER A 311 -8.28 -35.00 -13.54
N ARG A 312 -7.68 -34.59 -12.41
CA ARG A 312 -8.17 -33.48 -11.55
C ARG A 312 -7.64 -32.11 -11.97
N ALA A 313 -6.57 -32.05 -12.77
CA ALA A 313 -5.92 -30.80 -13.17
C ALA A 313 -6.74 -29.95 -14.15
N GLY A 314 -7.82 -30.50 -14.74
CA GLY A 314 -8.69 -29.76 -15.67
C GLY A 314 -8.03 -29.44 -17.02
N LEU A 315 -7.08 -30.27 -17.44
CA LEU A 315 -6.26 -30.06 -18.64
C LEU A 315 -6.77 -30.89 -19.83
N SER A 316 -6.63 -30.32 -21.02
CA SER A 316 -6.82 -31.02 -22.30
C SER A 316 -5.64 -31.95 -22.60
N GLN A 317 -5.85 -32.91 -23.50
CA GLN A 317 -4.79 -33.83 -23.94
C GLN A 317 -3.60 -33.09 -24.57
N ALA A 318 -3.85 -32.00 -25.30
CA ALA A 318 -2.78 -31.19 -25.89
C ALA A 318 -1.96 -30.47 -24.81
N GLU A 319 -2.62 -29.90 -23.79
CA GLU A 319 -1.93 -29.26 -22.66
C GLU A 319 -1.07 -30.27 -21.90
N ILE A 320 -1.58 -31.50 -21.65
CA ILE A 320 -0.82 -32.56 -20.97
C ILE A 320 0.42 -32.97 -21.75
N GLN A 321 0.32 -33.10 -23.08
CA GLN A 321 1.44 -33.46 -23.95
C GLN A 321 2.54 -32.39 -24.02
N ASN A 322 2.19 -31.13 -23.79
CA ASN A 322 3.12 -30.00 -23.82
C ASN A 322 3.83 -29.76 -22.48
N THR A 323 3.55 -30.54 -21.45
CA THR A 323 4.15 -30.37 -20.12
C THR A 323 5.65 -30.65 -20.11
N SER A 324 6.37 -30.09 -19.13
CA SER A 324 7.80 -30.31 -19.00
C SER A 324 8.11 -31.80 -18.82
N ASN A 325 9.16 -32.29 -19.49
CA ASN A 325 9.55 -33.69 -19.37
C ASN A 325 9.90 -34.05 -17.91
N GLY A 326 9.35 -35.16 -17.40
CA GLY A 326 9.48 -35.58 -16.01
C GLY A 326 8.54 -34.88 -15.01
N PHE A 327 7.87 -33.81 -15.39
CA PHE A 327 6.93 -33.12 -14.51
C PHE A 327 5.52 -33.74 -14.58
N ILE A 328 4.75 -33.59 -13.51
CA ILE A 328 3.33 -33.94 -13.42
C ILE A 328 2.54 -32.64 -13.44
N PRO A 329 1.63 -32.41 -14.40
CA PRO A 329 0.80 -31.22 -14.36
C PRO A 329 -0.32 -31.37 -13.32
N ILE A 330 -0.50 -30.35 -12.49
CA ILE A 330 -1.44 -30.35 -11.36
C ILE A 330 -2.53 -29.28 -11.46
N GLY A 331 -2.47 -28.42 -12.48
CA GLY A 331 -3.50 -27.42 -12.76
C GLY A 331 -3.09 -26.45 -13.85
N LYS A 332 -3.91 -25.41 -14.04
CA LYS A 332 -3.63 -24.28 -14.93
C LYS A 332 -4.26 -23.00 -14.40
N PHE A 333 -3.83 -21.86 -14.95
CA PHE A 333 -4.54 -20.61 -14.78
C PHE A 333 -5.90 -20.66 -15.51
N ASN A 334 -6.96 -20.28 -14.81
CA ASN A 334 -8.28 -20.09 -15.40
C ASN A 334 -8.42 -18.69 -16.03
N ASP A 335 -9.59 -18.39 -16.59
CA ASP A 335 -9.87 -17.12 -17.27
C ASP A 335 -9.79 -15.89 -16.34
N ASP A 336 -9.93 -16.10 -15.02
CA ASP A 336 -9.78 -15.06 -13.99
C ASP A 336 -8.32 -14.90 -13.51
N GLY A 337 -7.37 -15.60 -14.15
CA GLY A 337 -5.96 -15.57 -13.76
C GLY A 337 -5.68 -16.28 -12.43
N LEU A 338 -6.53 -17.23 -11.99
CA LEU A 338 -6.32 -18.01 -10.78
C LEU A 338 -5.91 -19.45 -11.12
N ALA A 339 -4.82 -19.92 -10.52
CA ALA A 339 -4.44 -21.32 -10.49
C ALA A 339 -4.31 -21.76 -9.03
N GLN A 340 -5.14 -22.69 -8.58
CA GLN A 340 -5.10 -23.20 -7.21
C GLN A 340 -5.50 -24.67 -7.16
N GLY A 341 -4.98 -25.40 -6.18
CA GLY A 341 -5.33 -26.79 -5.99
C GLY A 341 -4.65 -27.41 -4.77
N GLU A 342 -5.18 -28.56 -4.37
CA GLU A 342 -4.56 -29.43 -3.36
C GLU A 342 -3.62 -30.41 -4.04
N VAL A 343 -2.49 -30.69 -3.39
CA VAL A 343 -1.53 -31.72 -3.83
C VAL A 343 -1.79 -32.97 -2.99
N PRO A 344 -2.25 -34.09 -3.59
CA PRO A 344 -2.59 -35.29 -2.83
C PRO A 344 -1.39 -35.84 -2.05
N ASP A 345 -1.63 -36.34 -0.84
CA ASP A 345 -0.58 -36.93 0.03
C ASP A 345 0.21 -38.04 -0.69
N GLU A 346 -0.42 -38.77 -1.63
CA GLU A 346 0.23 -39.84 -2.40
C GLU A 346 1.30 -39.35 -3.39
N VAL A 347 1.40 -38.04 -3.62
CA VAL A 347 2.51 -37.43 -4.39
C VAL A 347 3.83 -37.53 -3.63
N GLY A 348 3.80 -37.55 -2.30
CA GLY A 348 5.00 -37.52 -1.47
C GLY A 348 5.67 -36.15 -1.45
N LEU A 349 7.00 -36.14 -1.53
CA LEU A 349 7.81 -34.93 -1.53
C LEU A 349 7.82 -34.26 -2.91
N VAL A 350 7.80 -32.93 -2.93
CA VAL A 350 7.91 -32.11 -4.14
C VAL A 350 9.27 -31.39 -4.12
N ASP A 351 10.05 -31.63 -5.17
CA ASP A 351 11.33 -30.95 -5.40
C ASP A 351 11.12 -29.57 -6.02
N THR A 352 10.26 -29.47 -7.03
CA THR A 352 10.02 -28.21 -7.76
C THR A 352 8.55 -28.04 -8.10
N ILE A 353 7.99 -26.85 -7.85
CA ILE A 353 6.75 -26.39 -8.50
C ILE A 353 7.13 -25.46 -9.65
N ARG A 354 6.51 -25.63 -10.81
CA ARG A 354 6.80 -24.90 -12.04
C ARG A 354 5.53 -24.28 -12.61
N ILE A 355 5.64 -23.03 -13.03
CA ILE A 355 4.68 -22.36 -13.90
C ILE A 355 5.26 -22.40 -15.31
N HIS A 356 4.52 -22.96 -16.27
CA HIS A 356 4.98 -23.17 -17.63
C HIS A 356 4.03 -22.55 -18.66
N VAL A 357 4.55 -21.60 -19.44
CA VAL A 357 3.80 -20.83 -20.43
C VAL A 357 3.78 -21.56 -21.78
N HIS A 358 2.59 -21.90 -22.29
CA HIS A 358 2.45 -22.67 -23.54
C HIS A 358 2.26 -21.80 -24.79
N GLU A 359 1.88 -20.54 -24.62
CA GLU A 359 1.63 -19.59 -25.70
C GLU A 359 2.23 -18.21 -25.42
N PRO A 360 2.75 -17.51 -26.45
CA PRO A 360 3.21 -16.14 -26.28
C PRO A 360 2.04 -15.20 -26.01
N SER A 361 2.31 -14.09 -25.32
CA SER A 361 1.31 -13.05 -25.05
C SER A 361 1.82 -11.65 -25.39
N ASP A 362 1.00 -10.88 -26.10
CA ASP A 362 1.22 -9.46 -26.38
C ASP A 362 0.97 -8.56 -25.16
N ALA A 363 0.37 -9.11 -24.09
CA ALA A 363 0.27 -8.46 -22.78
C ALA A 363 1.44 -8.85 -21.86
N TRP A 364 1.74 -7.98 -20.91
CA TRP A 364 2.68 -8.29 -19.82
C TRP A 364 2.03 -9.25 -18.82
N VAL A 365 2.77 -9.70 -17.81
CA VAL A 365 2.21 -10.59 -16.78
C VAL A 365 2.52 -10.14 -15.37
N ILE A 366 1.50 -10.22 -14.52
CA ILE A 366 1.61 -10.00 -13.09
C ILE A 366 1.34 -11.31 -12.36
N LEU A 367 2.10 -11.57 -11.29
CA LEU A 367 1.77 -12.57 -10.26
C LEU A 367 1.55 -11.83 -8.94
N SER A 368 0.29 -11.67 -8.55
CA SER A 368 -0.18 -10.85 -7.43
C SER A 368 -0.40 -11.62 -6.13
N GLU A 369 -0.51 -12.94 -6.19
CA GLU A 369 -0.63 -13.78 -4.99
C GLU A 369 0.16 -15.06 -5.22
N ILE A 370 1.03 -15.39 -4.27
CA ILE A 370 1.75 -16.66 -4.23
C ILE A 370 1.55 -17.23 -2.83
N MET A 371 0.87 -18.37 -2.75
CA MET A 371 0.68 -19.12 -1.52
C MET A 371 1.05 -20.57 -1.78
N ILE A 372 2.00 -21.09 -1.04
CA ILE A 372 2.38 -22.50 -1.06
C ILE A 372 2.37 -22.96 0.38
N GLN A 373 1.48 -23.89 0.69
CA GLN A 373 1.30 -24.42 2.03
C GLN A 373 2.10 -25.71 2.18
N GLU A 374 3.11 -25.68 3.04
CA GLU A 374 3.87 -26.85 3.45
C GLU A 374 3.13 -27.61 4.55
N SER A 375 3.02 -28.92 4.38
CA SER A 375 2.48 -29.84 5.39
C SER A 375 3.50 -30.03 6.52
N LYS A 376 3.09 -29.80 7.77
CA LYS A 376 3.96 -29.91 8.96
C LYS A 376 4.06 -31.33 9.54
N ARG A 377 3.82 -32.35 8.72
CA ARG A 377 3.76 -33.74 9.19
C ARG A 377 5.13 -34.31 9.57
#